data_AF-A0A1E9M9U9-F1
#
_entry.id   AF-A0A1E9M9U9-F1
#
_cell.length_a   1.000
_cell.length_b   1.000
_cell.length_c   1.000
_cell.angle_alpha   90.00
_cell.angle_beta   90.00
_cell.angle_gamma   90.00
#
_symmetry.space_group_name_H-M   'P 1'
#
loop_
_entity.id
_entity.type
_entity.pdbx_description
1 polymer ?
#
loop_
_entity_poly.entity_id
_entity_poly.type
_entity_poly.pdbx_seq_one_letter_code
_entity_poly.pdbx_strand_id
1 'polypeptide(L)'
;MVPKSTLGALALLGALSLTACAPAPNNASASAVVDPAAFETVEPSAVSAPGDDSTGIKAAVNASHDPSIHPAATQPTETPAPDNTSNQEPAASDATAVPSSVLATRSTASADGTWVQQDSTNLENYMDAVIHDGVIEVTYHLNHEELATPFWVGTFEAKDGNFSYISRVDRAKLARAPYASDKETKEFTMENGVLSFPMTYEGATRIIHLEKQHS
;
A
#
# COMPACT_ATOMS: atom_id res chain seq x y z
N MET A 1 2.02 -51.58 -40.57
CA MET A 1 2.11 -51.02 -41.94
C MET A 1 3.00 -49.77 -41.88
N VAL A 2 3.85 -49.62 -42.91
CA VAL A 2 4.94 -48.63 -43.18
C VAL A 2 4.52 -47.14 -43.04
N PRO A 3 5.41 -46.11 -43.17
CA PRO A 3 6.89 -46.09 -43.22
C PRO A 3 7.62 -44.94 -42.46
N LYS A 4 8.96 -45.05 -42.48
CA LYS A 4 9.99 -43.99 -42.34
C LYS A 4 9.75 -42.74 -43.19
N SER A 5 10.15 -41.57 -42.69
CA SER A 5 10.53 -40.36 -43.44
C SER A 5 11.30 -39.44 -42.48
N THR A 6 12.25 -38.58 -42.83
CA THR A 6 13.20 -38.43 -43.94
C THR A 6 14.21 -37.41 -43.41
N LEU A 7 15.50 -37.69 -43.55
CA LEU A 7 16.59 -36.78 -43.23
C LEU A 7 16.63 -35.70 -44.33
N GLY A 8 16.48 -34.44 -43.97
CA GLY A 8 16.56 -33.30 -44.90
C GLY A 8 17.47 -32.21 -44.34
N ALA A 9 18.76 -32.33 -44.60
CA ALA A 9 19.70 -31.24 -44.46
C ALA A 9 19.69 -30.42 -45.75
N LEU A 10 19.36 -29.12 -45.65
CA LEU A 10 19.72 -28.14 -46.68
C LEU A 10 20.32 -26.92 -46.00
N ALA A 11 21.62 -26.76 -46.21
CA ALA A 11 22.36 -25.56 -45.92
C ALA A 11 21.91 -24.44 -46.87
N LEU A 12 21.62 -23.26 -46.32
CA LEU A 12 21.55 -22.01 -47.06
C LEU A 12 22.46 -21.01 -46.36
N LEU A 13 23.69 -20.93 -46.85
CA LEU A 13 24.58 -19.80 -46.63
C LEU A 13 23.98 -18.57 -47.33
N GLY A 14 23.42 -17.66 -46.54
CA GLY A 14 23.06 -16.32 -46.99
C GLY A 14 24.04 -15.31 -46.39
N ALA A 15 24.93 -14.78 -47.23
CA ALA A 15 25.91 -13.78 -46.87
C ALA A 15 25.23 -12.48 -46.38
N LEU A 16 25.55 -12.05 -45.15
CA LEU A 16 25.27 -10.69 -44.69
C LEU A 16 26.30 -9.73 -45.29
N SER A 17 25.90 -8.99 -46.32
CA SER A 17 26.61 -7.81 -46.78
C SER A 17 26.37 -6.65 -45.80
N LEU A 18 27.38 -6.28 -45.03
CA LEU A 18 27.40 -5.05 -44.22
C LEU A 18 27.66 -3.85 -45.14
N THR A 19 26.60 -3.17 -45.58
CA THR A 19 26.69 -1.92 -46.33
C THR A 19 26.54 -0.71 -45.39
N ALA A 20 27.67 -0.02 -45.22
CA ALA A 20 27.87 1.42 -45.02
C ALA A 20 26.84 2.27 -44.24
N CYS A 21 27.31 2.77 -43.08
CA CYS A 21 27.45 4.18 -42.72
C CYS A 21 26.40 5.19 -43.26
N ALA A 22 25.60 5.75 -42.35
CA ALA A 22 24.96 7.05 -42.53
C ALA A 22 25.38 7.95 -41.35
N PRO A 23 25.86 9.18 -41.60
CA PRO A 23 26.06 10.15 -40.52
C PRO A 23 24.70 10.76 -40.16
N ALA A 24 24.38 10.76 -38.86
CA ALA A 24 23.23 11.48 -38.34
C ALA A 24 23.46 13.01 -38.48
N PRO A 25 22.38 13.78 -38.72
CA PRO A 25 22.49 15.23 -38.88
C PRO A 25 22.87 15.90 -37.55
N ASN A 26 23.95 16.68 -37.64
CA ASN A 26 24.28 17.84 -36.85
C ASN A 26 23.08 18.56 -36.21
N ASN A 27 22.80 18.24 -34.93
CA ASN A 27 22.01 19.10 -34.06
C ASN A 27 22.91 20.22 -33.53
N ALA A 28 22.86 21.37 -34.18
CA ALA A 28 23.46 22.60 -33.69
C ALA A 28 22.66 23.11 -32.49
N SER A 29 23.03 22.69 -31.27
CA SER A 29 22.60 23.36 -30.05
C SER A 29 23.53 24.53 -29.77
N ALA A 30 22.95 25.73 -29.80
CA ALA A 30 23.60 27.00 -29.55
C ALA A 30 24.36 26.98 -28.21
N SER A 31 25.63 27.38 -28.24
CA SER A 31 26.36 27.79 -27.05
C SER A 31 25.72 29.07 -26.51
N ALA A 32 24.87 28.92 -25.48
CA ALA A 32 24.57 30.03 -24.59
C ALA A 32 25.78 30.20 -23.67
N VAL A 33 26.59 31.23 -23.96
CA VAL A 33 27.59 31.77 -23.05
C VAL A 33 26.85 32.24 -21.81
N VAL A 34 27.02 31.53 -20.69
CA VAL A 34 26.57 32.01 -19.38
C VAL A 34 27.63 32.97 -18.87
N ASP A 35 27.29 34.26 -18.87
CA ASP A 35 28.04 35.31 -18.19
C ASP A 35 28.01 35.07 -16.67
N PRO A 36 29.16 34.98 -15.97
CA PRO A 36 29.21 34.69 -14.53
C PRO A 36 29.28 35.95 -13.66
N ALA A 37 28.63 37.06 -14.04
CA ALA A 37 28.67 38.30 -13.26
C ALA A 37 27.30 38.95 -13.06
N ALA A 38 26.44 38.34 -12.22
CA ALA A 38 25.33 39.03 -11.56
C ALA A 38 24.90 38.30 -10.27
N PHE A 39 25.76 38.29 -9.26
CA PHE A 39 25.33 38.07 -7.87
C PHE A 39 24.86 39.41 -7.30
N GLU A 40 23.60 39.75 -7.51
CA GLU A 40 22.93 40.78 -6.71
C GLU A 40 22.29 40.08 -5.50
N THR A 41 22.86 40.36 -4.34
CA THR A 41 22.37 40.00 -3.02
C THR A 41 21.01 40.66 -2.77
N VAL A 42 19.96 39.86 -2.60
CA VAL A 42 18.70 40.35 -2.02
C VAL A 42 18.55 39.71 -0.64
N GLU A 43 18.70 40.55 0.39
CA GLU A 43 18.46 40.25 1.79
C GLU A 43 17.02 39.76 2.04
N PRO A 44 16.78 38.79 2.94
CA PRO A 44 15.45 38.52 3.45
C PRO A 44 15.06 39.59 4.48
N SER A 45 14.16 40.50 4.09
CA SER A 45 13.51 41.42 5.04
C SER A 45 12.70 40.63 6.07
N ALA A 46 13.13 40.76 7.32
CA ALA A 46 12.43 40.32 8.51
C ALA A 46 11.06 41.00 8.62
N VAL A 47 9.99 40.21 8.74
CA VAL A 47 8.72 40.68 9.30
C VAL A 47 8.69 40.29 10.76
N SER A 48 8.82 41.31 11.61
CA SER A 48 8.61 41.25 13.05
C SER A 48 7.13 41.00 13.37
N ALA A 49 6.88 40.06 14.28
CA ALA A 49 5.65 40.01 15.05
C ALA A 49 5.58 41.19 16.04
N PRO A 50 4.37 41.68 16.35
CA PRO A 50 4.12 42.09 17.73
C PRO A 50 2.74 41.70 18.25
N GLY A 51 2.68 41.32 19.53
CA GLY A 51 1.48 41.49 20.34
C GLY A 51 1.12 40.31 21.25
N ASP A 52 1.94 40.04 22.27
CA ASP A 52 1.44 39.54 23.55
C ASP A 52 1.01 40.77 24.35
N ASP A 53 -0.28 40.83 24.72
CA ASP A 53 -0.75 41.66 25.82
C ASP A 53 -1.73 40.84 26.65
N SER A 54 -1.26 40.52 27.85
CA SER A 54 -1.95 39.83 28.91
C SER A 54 -3.03 40.68 29.57
N THR A 55 -3.89 39.99 30.34
CA THR A 55 -4.61 40.46 31.56
C THR A 55 -6.10 40.77 31.40
N GLY A 56 -6.95 39.93 32.01
CA GLY A 56 -8.39 40.21 32.09
C GLY A 56 -9.22 39.21 32.91
N ILE A 57 -8.75 38.76 34.07
CA ILE A 57 -9.60 38.10 35.08
C ILE A 57 -10.64 39.07 35.64
N LYS A 58 -11.95 38.77 35.53
CA LYS A 58 -12.99 39.18 36.50
C LYS A 58 -14.14 38.16 36.53
N ALA A 59 -14.41 37.68 37.74
CA ALA A 59 -15.42 36.70 38.11
C ALA A 59 -16.84 37.30 38.26
N ALA A 60 -17.85 36.44 38.14
CA ALA A 60 -19.08 36.39 38.96
C ALA A 60 -19.80 35.07 38.61
N VAL A 61 -19.81 34.06 39.49
CA VAL A 61 -20.84 33.78 40.51
C VAL A 61 -22.20 33.36 39.91
N ASN A 62 -22.47 32.06 40.01
CA ASN A 62 -23.64 31.43 40.67
C ASN A 62 -23.27 29.93 40.80
N ALA A 63 -22.89 29.37 41.96
CA ALA A 63 -23.75 28.94 43.08
C ALA A 63 -25.00 28.15 42.61
N SER A 64 -25.39 26.99 43.12
CA SER A 64 -24.86 25.94 44.02
C SER A 64 -26.02 24.91 44.17
N HIS A 65 -25.73 23.69 44.62
CA HIS A 65 -26.64 22.59 45.05
C HIS A 65 -27.28 21.74 43.93
N ASP A 66 -27.43 20.41 44.02
CA ASP A 66 -27.49 19.48 45.17
C ASP A 66 -27.21 18.03 44.71
N PRO A 67 -26.51 17.17 45.48
CA PRO A 67 -26.43 15.74 45.25
C PRO A 67 -27.37 14.99 46.21
N SER A 68 -28.56 14.60 45.74
CA SER A 68 -29.48 13.75 46.51
C SER A 68 -29.44 12.30 46.02
N ILE A 69 -28.72 11.48 46.79
CA ILE A 69 -28.88 10.02 46.91
C ILE A 69 -30.20 9.74 47.65
N HIS A 70 -30.99 8.73 47.26
CA HIS A 70 -31.52 7.69 48.16
C HIS A 70 -32.38 6.62 47.41
N PRO A 71 -32.53 5.40 47.99
CA PRO A 71 -32.93 4.15 47.32
C PRO A 71 -34.37 3.69 47.63
N ALA A 72 -34.94 2.81 46.79
CA ALA A 72 -36.03 1.86 47.10
C ALA A 72 -36.22 0.93 45.88
N ALA A 73 -35.90 -0.37 45.92
CA ALA A 73 -36.62 -1.48 46.55
C ALA A 73 -38.01 -1.77 45.94
N THR A 74 -38.07 -2.69 44.96
CA THR A 74 -39.13 -3.73 44.89
C THR A 74 -38.72 -4.90 43.99
N GLN A 75 -38.49 -6.04 44.65
CA GLN A 75 -38.59 -7.39 44.11
C GLN A 75 -40.07 -7.71 43.76
N PRO A 76 -40.34 -8.74 42.94
CA PRO A 76 -41.27 -9.76 43.42
C PRO A 76 -40.73 -11.21 43.31
N THR A 77 -41.14 -12.00 44.29
CA THR A 77 -40.80 -13.39 44.60
C THR A 77 -41.77 -14.39 43.93
N GLU A 78 -41.22 -15.53 43.49
CA GLU A 78 -41.76 -16.91 43.25
C GLU A 78 -43.06 -17.22 42.46
N THR A 79 -42.88 -17.98 41.36
CA THR A 79 -43.31 -19.39 41.07
C THR A 79 -44.76 -19.82 41.40
N PRO A 80 -45.55 -20.45 40.47
CA PRO A 80 -45.31 -21.82 39.98
C PRO A 80 -45.64 -22.17 38.51
N ALA A 81 -45.01 -23.25 38.02
CA ALA A 81 -45.37 -23.98 36.79
C ALA A 81 -46.72 -24.72 36.94
N PRO A 82 -47.40 -25.07 35.82
CA PRO A 82 -47.25 -26.45 35.33
C PRO A 82 -47.23 -26.62 33.80
N ASP A 83 -46.88 -27.85 33.43
CA ASP A 83 -46.64 -28.48 32.12
C ASP A 83 -47.56 -28.11 30.93
N ASN A 84 -46.98 -27.99 29.72
CA ASN A 84 -47.36 -28.79 28.55
C ASN A 84 -46.40 -28.64 27.33
N THR A 85 -45.90 -29.80 26.89
CA THR A 85 -45.83 -30.29 25.51
C THR A 85 -45.09 -29.50 24.41
N SER A 86 -44.00 -30.13 23.96
CA SER A 86 -43.47 -30.15 22.58
C SER A 86 -42.97 -28.82 22.02
N ASN A 87 -41.65 -28.67 22.00
CA ASN A 87 -40.88 -28.74 20.75
C ASN A 87 -39.44 -29.11 21.08
N GLN A 88 -38.98 -30.21 20.49
CA GLN A 88 -37.59 -30.63 20.52
C GLN A 88 -36.83 -29.69 19.58
N GLU A 89 -36.33 -28.58 20.12
CA GLU A 89 -35.27 -27.80 19.48
C GLU A 89 -33.98 -28.60 19.57
N PRO A 90 -33.33 -28.97 18.44
CA PRO A 90 -32.05 -29.63 18.49
C PRO A 90 -31.02 -28.69 19.13
N ALA A 91 -30.45 -29.15 20.23
CA ALA A 91 -29.36 -28.49 20.93
C ALA A 91 -28.12 -28.27 20.03
N ALA A 92 -27.56 -27.07 20.17
CA ALA A 92 -26.14 -26.77 20.19
C ALA A 92 -25.27 -27.23 19.00
N SER A 93 -24.91 -26.27 18.16
CA SER A 93 -23.49 -26.09 17.85
C SER A 93 -23.07 -24.78 18.50
N ASP A 94 -22.28 -24.92 19.56
CA ASP A 94 -21.58 -23.83 20.23
C ASP A 94 -20.54 -23.27 19.24
N ALA A 95 -20.99 -22.39 18.35
CA ALA A 95 -20.10 -21.62 17.49
C ALA A 95 -19.41 -20.59 18.40
N THR A 96 -18.32 -21.03 19.03
CA THR A 96 -17.35 -20.12 19.63
C THR A 96 -17.06 -19.03 18.61
N ALA A 97 -17.49 -17.80 18.89
CA ALA A 97 -17.24 -16.67 18.03
C ALA A 97 -15.73 -16.56 17.83
N VAL A 98 -15.26 -16.81 16.62
CA VAL A 98 -13.84 -16.62 16.27
C VAL A 98 -13.56 -15.13 16.47
N PRO A 99 -12.56 -14.76 17.28
CA PRO A 99 -12.23 -13.35 17.47
C PRO A 99 -11.80 -12.76 16.12
N SER A 100 -12.24 -11.52 15.82
CA SER A 100 -11.93 -10.84 14.54
C SER A 100 -10.43 -10.77 14.25
N SER A 101 -9.58 -10.79 15.29
CA SER A 101 -8.12 -10.87 15.13
C SER A 101 -7.66 -12.17 14.46
N VAL A 102 -8.24 -13.32 14.81
CA VAL A 102 -7.88 -14.62 14.20
C VAL A 102 -8.36 -14.69 12.74
N LEU A 103 -9.48 -14.05 12.42
CA LEU A 103 -9.95 -13.92 11.04
C LEU A 103 -9.04 -12.98 10.22
N ALA A 104 -8.64 -11.84 10.78
CA ALA A 104 -7.69 -10.91 10.13
C ALA A 104 -6.32 -11.56 9.88
N THR A 105 -5.80 -12.35 10.83
CA THR A 105 -4.56 -13.13 10.65
C THR A 105 -4.72 -14.20 9.56
N ARG A 106 -5.87 -14.88 9.48
CA ARG A 106 -6.11 -15.88 8.42
C ARG A 106 -6.25 -15.22 7.04
N SER A 107 -6.88 -14.05 6.95
CA SER A 107 -6.99 -13.30 5.71
C SER A 107 -5.62 -12.84 5.20
N THR A 108 -4.76 -12.33 6.09
CA THR A 108 -3.38 -11.92 5.74
C THR A 108 -2.49 -13.11 5.37
N ALA A 109 -2.60 -14.26 6.03
CA ALA A 109 -1.84 -15.47 5.68
C ALA A 109 -2.09 -15.96 4.24
N SER A 110 -3.25 -15.65 3.65
CA SER A 110 -3.53 -15.96 2.24
C SER A 110 -2.77 -15.05 1.27
N ALA A 111 -2.40 -13.85 1.73
CA ALA A 111 -1.62 -12.86 0.98
C ALA A 111 -0.12 -13.14 0.99
N ASP A 112 0.38 -13.86 1.99
CA ASP A 112 1.82 -14.15 2.14
C ASP A 112 2.41 -14.78 0.88
N GLY A 113 3.54 -14.25 0.43
CA GLY A 113 4.25 -14.71 -0.77
C GLY A 113 4.93 -13.58 -1.53
N THR A 114 5.50 -13.93 -2.68
CA THR A 114 6.11 -12.99 -3.62
C THR A 114 5.11 -12.64 -4.71
N TRP A 115 5.05 -11.35 -5.04
CA TRP A 115 4.14 -10.76 -6.00
C TRP A 115 4.94 -9.94 -7.00
N VAL A 116 4.66 -10.04 -8.29
CA VAL A 116 5.37 -9.27 -9.32
C VAL A 116 4.38 -8.61 -10.25
N GLN A 117 4.70 -7.41 -10.72
CA GLN A 117 3.86 -6.67 -11.63
C GLN A 117 3.59 -7.47 -12.91
N GLN A 118 2.32 -7.43 -13.33
CA GLN A 118 1.89 -8.00 -14.60
C GLN A 118 2.73 -7.44 -15.75
N ASP A 119 3.06 -8.32 -16.71
CA ASP A 119 3.88 -8.00 -17.88
C ASP A 119 5.30 -7.46 -17.58
N SER A 120 5.81 -7.62 -16.35
CA SER A 120 7.13 -7.12 -15.90
C SER A 120 8.28 -7.37 -16.87
N THR A 121 8.32 -8.53 -17.55
CA THR A 121 9.37 -8.86 -18.53
C THR A 121 9.43 -7.92 -19.73
N ASN A 122 8.34 -7.21 -20.02
CA ASN A 122 8.24 -6.25 -21.13
C ASN A 122 8.32 -4.80 -20.66
N LEU A 123 8.52 -4.56 -19.36
CA LEU A 123 8.58 -3.24 -18.76
C LEU A 123 10.03 -2.87 -18.47
N GLU A 124 10.37 -1.60 -18.74
CA GLU A 124 11.66 -1.02 -18.34
C GLU A 124 11.73 -0.82 -16.83
N ASN A 125 10.63 -0.39 -16.22
CA ASN A 125 10.49 -0.21 -14.78
C ASN A 125 9.24 -0.96 -14.30
N TYR A 126 9.36 -1.71 -13.21
CA TYR A 126 8.26 -2.49 -12.66
C TYR A 126 8.38 -2.62 -11.14
N MET A 127 7.32 -3.09 -10.49
CA MET A 127 7.31 -3.33 -9.05
C MET A 127 7.15 -4.80 -8.71
N ASP A 128 7.73 -5.20 -7.59
CA ASP A 128 7.39 -6.44 -6.91
C ASP A 128 7.01 -6.14 -5.45
N ALA A 129 6.43 -7.15 -4.79
CA ALA A 129 6.21 -7.10 -3.37
C ALA A 129 6.46 -8.46 -2.73
N VAL A 130 6.88 -8.43 -1.47
CA VAL A 130 6.89 -9.60 -0.59
C VAL A 130 5.95 -9.30 0.57
N ILE A 131 5.00 -10.20 0.79
CA ILE A 131 4.11 -10.17 1.96
C ILE A 131 4.49 -11.34 2.86
N HIS A 132 4.74 -11.07 4.13
CA HIS A 132 4.98 -12.09 5.14
C HIS A 132 4.69 -11.53 6.53
N ASP A 133 4.19 -12.37 7.44
CA ASP A 133 4.04 -12.03 8.87
C ASP A 133 3.26 -10.72 9.13
N GLY A 134 2.30 -10.39 8.26
CA GLY A 134 1.53 -9.13 8.36
C GLY A 134 2.36 -7.89 8.03
N VAL A 135 3.41 -8.02 7.24
CA VAL A 135 4.25 -6.95 6.68
C VAL A 135 4.19 -7.04 5.15
N ILE A 136 4.18 -5.89 4.50
CA ILE A 136 4.37 -5.78 3.04
C ILE A 136 5.60 -4.94 2.76
N GLU A 137 6.46 -5.45 1.87
CA GLU A 137 7.60 -4.75 1.32
C GLU A 137 7.41 -4.65 -0.19
N VAL A 138 7.36 -3.44 -0.75
CA VAL A 138 7.20 -3.18 -2.18
C VAL A 138 8.50 -2.57 -2.70
N THR A 139 9.08 -3.19 -3.72
CA THR A 139 10.30 -2.72 -4.39
C THR A 139 9.94 -2.12 -5.74
N TYR A 140 10.60 -1.02 -6.10
CA TYR A 140 10.57 -0.47 -7.44
C TYR A 140 11.88 -0.78 -8.15
N HIS A 141 11.80 -1.53 -9.24
CA HIS A 141 12.90 -1.87 -10.12
C HIS A 141 12.94 -0.87 -11.28
N LEU A 142 14.09 -0.27 -11.50
CA LEU A 142 14.33 0.71 -12.55
C LEU A 142 15.38 0.21 -13.53
N ASN A 143 15.28 0.71 -14.77
CA ASN A 143 16.25 0.47 -15.85
C ASN A 143 16.53 -1.03 -16.05
N HIS A 144 15.48 -1.83 -16.25
CA HIS A 144 15.56 -3.29 -16.40
C HIS A 144 16.33 -3.97 -15.24
N GLU A 145 15.94 -3.66 -14.00
CA GLU A 145 16.50 -4.24 -12.76
C GLU A 145 17.93 -3.81 -12.41
N GLU A 146 18.56 -2.91 -13.17
CA GLU A 146 19.89 -2.38 -12.82
C GLU A 146 19.88 -1.69 -11.44
N LEU A 147 18.76 -1.06 -11.10
CA LEU A 147 18.54 -0.40 -9.81
C LEU A 147 17.25 -0.90 -9.17
N ALA A 148 17.30 -1.13 -7.86
CA ALA A 148 16.13 -1.44 -7.05
C ALA A 148 16.11 -0.52 -5.82
N THR A 149 14.94 0.02 -5.51
CA THR A 149 14.72 0.85 -4.32
C THR A 149 13.42 0.46 -3.63
N PRO A 150 13.36 0.48 -2.29
CA PRO A 150 12.09 0.37 -1.60
C PRO A 150 11.14 1.48 -2.05
N PHE A 151 9.91 1.12 -2.41
CA PHE A 151 8.82 2.07 -2.63
C PHE A 151 7.96 2.21 -1.38
N TRP A 152 7.72 1.09 -0.70
CA TRP A 152 6.89 1.01 0.49
C TRP A 152 7.35 -0.13 1.38
N VAL A 153 7.41 0.10 2.68
CA VAL A 153 7.49 -0.97 3.68
C VAL A 153 6.55 -0.59 4.82
N GLY A 154 5.75 -1.53 5.30
CA GLY A 154 4.81 -1.25 6.36
C GLY A 154 4.04 -2.48 6.84
N THR A 155 3.15 -2.26 7.81
CA THR A 155 2.21 -3.30 8.27
C THR A 155 1.29 -3.74 7.13
N PHE A 156 0.61 -4.87 7.25
CA PHE A 156 -0.34 -5.32 6.23
C PHE A 156 -1.53 -5.95 6.93
N GLU A 157 -2.54 -5.14 7.17
CA GLU A 157 -3.69 -5.47 8.02
C GLU A 157 -4.94 -5.56 7.14
N ALA A 158 -5.63 -6.70 7.17
CA ALA A 158 -6.92 -6.85 6.52
C ALA A 158 -7.95 -5.91 7.17
N LYS A 159 -8.72 -5.18 6.37
CA LYS A 159 -9.93 -4.48 6.84
C LYS A 159 -11.08 -5.47 7.01
N ASP A 160 -12.10 -5.08 7.77
CA ASP A 160 -13.37 -5.82 7.79
C ASP A 160 -13.98 -5.85 6.37
N GLY A 161 -14.12 -7.04 5.79
CA GLY A 161 -14.54 -7.26 4.40
C GLY A 161 -13.46 -7.92 3.55
N ASN A 162 -13.84 -8.53 2.43
CA ASN A 162 -13.06 -9.67 1.91
C ASN A 162 -11.76 -9.36 1.16
N PHE A 163 -11.43 -8.12 0.79
CA PHE A 163 -10.35 -7.90 -0.18
C PHE A 163 -9.52 -6.63 0.01
N SER A 164 -9.75 -5.82 1.05
CA SER A 164 -8.99 -4.57 1.26
C SER A 164 -8.05 -4.66 2.47
N TYR A 165 -6.87 -4.11 2.32
CA TYR A 165 -5.81 -4.08 3.33
C TYR A 165 -5.34 -2.64 3.54
N ILE A 166 -5.09 -2.27 4.80
CA ILE A 166 -4.36 -1.05 5.15
C ILE A 166 -2.95 -1.43 5.53
N SER A 167 -2.01 -0.63 5.05
CA SER A 167 -0.63 -0.64 5.51
C SER A 167 -0.27 0.68 6.17
N ARG A 168 0.38 0.62 7.33
CA ARG A 168 1.02 1.78 7.98
C ARG A 168 2.52 1.73 7.73
N VAL A 169 3.08 2.86 7.31
CA VAL A 169 4.48 2.96 6.87
C VAL A 169 5.49 2.67 7.98
N ASP A 170 6.58 1.98 7.64
CA ASP A 170 7.82 1.97 8.41
C ASP A 170 8.77 3.03 7.82
N ARG A 171 8.72 4.24 8.38
CA ARG A 171 9.48 5.38 7.86
C ARG A 171 10.99 5.18 8.00
N ALA A 172 11.45 4.43 9.00
CA ALA A 172 12.87 4.19 9.20
C ALA A 172 13.47 3.37 8.04
N LYS A 173 12.74 2.36 7.56
CA LYS A 173 13.14 1.55 6.40
C LYS A 173 13.13 2.34 5.07
N LEU A 174 12.36 3.42 4.99
CA LEU A 174 12.23 4.24 3.77
C LEU A 174 13.10 5.51 3.77
N ALA A 175 13.85 5.80 4.83
CA ALA A 175 14.52 7.08 5.03
C ALA A 175 15.51 7.50 3.93
N ARG A 176 16.03 6.54 3.14
CA ARG A 176 17.01 6.78 2.05
C ARG A 176 16.53 6.29 0.68
N ALA A 177 15.26 5.94 0.58
CA ALA A 177 14.66 5.44 -0.65
C ALA A 177 14.15 6.64 -1.49
N PRO A 178 14.81 7.01 -2.61
CA PRO A 178 14.52 8.24 -3.36
C PRO A 178 13.11 8.26 -3.98
N TYR A 179 12.51 7.10 -4.19
CA TYR A 179 11.17 6.96 -4.77
C TYR A 179 10.14 6.41 -3.78
N ALA A 180 10.44 6.41 -2.48
CA ALA A 180 9.47 5.97 -1.49
C ALA A 180 8.20 6.82 -1.51
N SER A 181 7.05 6.18 -1.27
CA SER A 181 5.81 6.91 -1.10
C SER A 181 5.90 7.90 0.08
N ASP A 182 5.35 9.09 -0.11
CA ASP A 182 5.27 10.12 0.92
C ASP A 182 4.18 9.85 1.98
N LYS A 183 3.26 8.92 1.71
CA LYS A 183 2.07 8.65 2.55
C LYS A 183 2.42 7.98 3.87
N GLU A 184 1.61 8.25 4.90
CA GLU A 184 1.65 7.55 6.19
C GLU A 184 0.93 6.21 6.15
N THR A 185 -0.08 6.09 5.30
CA THR A 185 -0.85 4.87 5.07
C THR A 185 -1.06 4.62 3.60
N LYS A 186 -1.10 3.34 3.22
CA LYS A 186 -1.42 2.91 1.85
C LYS A 186 -2.50 1.85 1.89
N GLU A 187 -3.43 1.95 0.94
CA GLU A 187 -4.46 0.94 0.74
C GLU A 187 -4.03 -0.01 -0.36
N PHE A 188 -4.28 -1.29 -0.11
CA PHE A 188 -4.09 -2.37 -1.07
C PHE A 188 -5.41 -3.11 -1.24
N THR A 189 -5.65 -3.61 -2.44
CA THR A 189 -6.80 -4.47 -2.74
C THR A 189 -6.29 -5.78 -3.30
N MET A 190 -6.82 -6.91 -2.85
CA MET A 190 -6.57 -8.22 -3.43
C MET A 190 -7.84 -8.78 -4.02
N GLU A 191 -7.99 -8.69 -5.33
CA GLU A 191 -9.13 -9.27 -6.04
C GLU A 191 -8.63 -10.25 -7.09
N ASN A 192 -9.26 -11.41 -7.16
CA ASN A 192 -8.99 -12.42 -8.20
C ASN A 192 -7.51 -12.82 -8.32
N GLY A 193 -6.78 -12.85 -7.20
CA GLY A 193 -5.35 -13.19 -7.18
C GLY A 193 -4.42 -12.05 -7.63
N VAL A 194 -4.93 -10.82 -7.74
CA VAL A 194 -4.16 -9.62 -8.10
C VAL A 194 -4.13 -8.64 -6.93
N LEU A 195 -2.91 -8.31 -6.48
CA LEU A 195 -2.66 -7.27 -5.49
C LEU A 195 -2.52 -5.92 -6.19
N SER A 196 -3.36 -4.95 -5.84
CA SER A 196 -3.42 -3.64 -6.50
C SER A 196 -3.23 -2.49 -5.54
N PHE A 197 -2.50 -1.45 -5.95
CA PHE A 197 -2.30 -0.21 -5.18
C PHE A 197 -1.92 0.98 -6.08
N PRO A 198 -2.20 2.23 -5.65
CA PRO A 198 -1.79 3.41 -6.40
C PRO A 198 -0.31 3.74 -6.18
N MET A 199 0.37 4.08 -7.27
CA MET A 199 1.70 4.69 -7.29
C MET A 199 1.62 6.04 -8.00
N THR A 200 2.15 7.09 -7.36
CA THR A 200 2.33 8.41 -7.98
C THR A 200 3.80 8.61 -8.28
N TYR A 201 4.12 8.90 -9.54
CA TYR A 201 5.46 9.18 -10.01
C TYR A 201 5.40 10.35 -10.99
N GLU A 202 6.27 11.35 -10.83
CA GLU A 202 6.34 12.55 -11.68
C GLU A 202 4.99 13.25 -11.94
N GLY A 203 4.13 13.32 -10.91
CA GLY A 203 2.81 13.97 -11.00
C GLY A 203 1.71 13.13 -11.66
N ALA A 204 2.02 11.92 -12.12
CA ALA A 204 1.03 10.98 -12.66
C ALA A 204 0.77 9.84 -11.66
N THR A 205 -0.50 9.47 -11.49
CA THR A 205 -0.89 8.32 -10.67
C THR A 205 -1.29 7.16 -11.57
N ARG A 206 -0.73 5.98 -11.31
CA ARG A 206 -1.09 4.72 -11.94
C ARG A 206 -1.51 3.71 -10.89
N ILE A 207 -2.39 2.79 -11.27
CA ILE A 207 -2.69 1.62 -10.45
C ILE A 207 -1.73 0.52 -10.86
N ILE A 208 -0.98 0.01 -9.89
CA ILE A 208 -0.07 -1.11 -10.06
C ILE A 208 -0.86 -2.39 -9.78
N HIS A 209 -0.64 -3.40 -10.60
CA HIS A 209 -1.27 -4.71 -10.49
C HIS A 209 -0.17 -5.77 -10.40
N LEU A 210 -0.08 -6.46 -9.26
CA LEU A 210 0.87 -7.52 -9.01
C LEU A 210 0.15 -8.88 -8.98
N GLU A 211 0.76 -9.89 -9.57
CA GLU A 211 0.32 -11.28 -9.49
C GLU A 211 1.21 -12.07 -8.56
N LYS A 212 0.59 -12.97 -7.79
CA LYS A 212 1.33 -13.88 -6.92
C LYS A 212 2.15 -14.84 -7.76
N GLN A 213 3.44 -14.93 -7.48
CA GLN A 213 4.30 -15.92 -8.11
C GLN A 213 3.92 -17.32 -7.60
N HIS A 214 3.75 -18.25 -8.54
CA HIS A 214 3.45 -19.64 -8.20
C HIS A 214 4.66 -20.21 -7.44
N SER A 215 4.40 -20.72 -6.23
CA SER A 215 5.40 -21.44 -5.41
C SER A 215 5.59 -22.86 -5.90
#